data_AF-A0A651HHV6-F1
#
_entry.id   AF-A0A651HHV6-F1
#
_cell.length_a   1.000
_cell.length_b   1.000
_cell.length_c   1.000
_cell.angle_alpha   90.00
_cell.angle_beta   90.00
_cell.angle_gamma   90.00
#
_symmetry.space_group_name_H-M   'P 1'
#
loop_
_entity.id
_entity.type
_entity.pdbx_description
1 polymer ?
#
loop_
_entity_poly.entity_id
_entity_poly.type
_entity_poly.pdbx_seq_one_letter_code
_entity_poly.pdbx_strand_id
1 'polypeptide(L)'
;MREEIHAIQARAMILWGEPRSRVSAYLAAHGFTHREARLLLRDAYREKARVLRLRAVRKYLIGLGLVSVPLLWFAFFGEPTGLNPRWSGLLIGSGLLGLWQLVDGTLLILIPSRFHGSVSELDN
;
A
#
# COMPACT_ATOMS: atom_id res chain seq x y z
N MET A 1 -7.76 32.37 7.33
CA MET A 1 -8.31 31.96 6.02
C MET A 1 -7.24 31.60 5.00
N ARG A 2 -6.29 32.49 4.62
CA ARG A 2 -5.23 32.13 3.64
C ARG A 2 -4.32 30.98 4.09
N GLU A 3 -3.94 30.93 5.37
CA GLU A 3 -3.10 29.85 5.91
C GLU A 3 -3.76 28.47 5.86
N GLU A 4 -5.07 28.39 6.11
CA GLU A 4 -5.81 27.12 6.07
C GLU A 4 -5.84 26.53 4.65
N ILE A 5 -5.98 27.37 3.63
CA ILE A 5 -5.97 26.94 2.22
C ILE A 5 -4.62 26.32 1.87
N HIS A 6 -3.52 26.95 2.26
CA HIS A 6 -2.18 26.42 1.99
C HIS A 6 -1.89 25.13 2.78
N ALA A 7 -2.42 25.01 4.01
CA ALA A 7 -2.33 23.77 4.79
C ALA A 7 -3.11 22.62 4.14
N ILE A 8 -4.33 22.87 3.64
CA ILE A 8 -5.13 21.88 2.90
C ILE A 8 -4.41 21.47 1.61
N GLN A 9 -3.85 22.43 0.87
CA GLN A 9 -3.13 22.15 -0.37
C GLN A 9 -1.85 21.34 -0.13
N ALA A 10 -1.09 21.66 0.92
CA ALA A 10 0.08 20.88 1.30
C ALA A 10 -0.29 19.43 1.67
N ARG A 11 -1.41 19.23 2.38
CA ARG A 11 -1.96 17.89 2.66
C ARG A 11 -2.34 17.16 1.37
N ALA A 12 -2.99 17.83 0.43
CA ALA A 12 -3.31 17.27 -0.88
C ALA A 12 -2.04 16.85 -1.62
N MET A 13 -1.01 17.69 -1.70
CA MET A 13 0.27 17.33 -2.35
C MET A 13 0.88 16.06 -1.75
N ILE A 14 0.87 15.90 -0.42
CA ILE A 14 1.37 14.70 0.27
C ILE A 14 0.54 13.47 -0.09
N LEU A 15 -0.78 13.62 -0.13
CA LEU A 15 -1.73 12.56 -0.48
C LEU A 15 -1.51 12.10 -1.94
N TRP A 16 -1.22 13.03 -2.84
CA TRP A 16 -0.97 12.78 -4.26
C TRP A 16 0.43 12.24 -4.55
N GLY A 17 1.31 12.12 -3.54
CA GLY A 17 2.62 11.48 -3.69
C GLY A 17 3.78 12.43 -3.96
N GLU A 18 3.57 13.75 -3.86
CA GLU A 18 4.65 14.73 -4.04
C GLU A 18 5.78 14.53 -3.01
N PRO A 19 7.05 14.72 -3.42
CA PRO A 19 8.19 14.52 -2.56
C PRO A 19 8.23 15.57 -1.43
N ARG A 20 8.73 15.14 -0.26
CA ARG A 20 8.84 15.99 0.95
C ARG A 20 9.53 17.32 0.71
N SER A 21 10.55 17.33 -0.14
CA SER A 21 11.29 18.53 -0.52
C SER A 21 10.39 19.58 -1.20
N ARG A 22 9.49 19.15 -2.08
CA ARG A 22 8.58 20.04 -2.81
C ARG A 22 7.51 20.62 -1.90
N VAL A 23 6.93 19.80 -1.03
CA VAL A 23 5.89 20.25 -0.08
C VAL A 23 6.47 21.18 0.99
N SER A 24 7.68 20.89 1.48
CA SER A 24 8.36 21.78 2.44
C SER A 24 8.77 23.11 1.80
N ALA A 25 9.22 23.11 0.55
CA ALA A 25 9.48 24.34 -0.21
C ALA A 25 8.19 25.16 -0.44
N TYR A 26 7.08 24.50 -0.78
CA TYR A 26 5.78 25.15 -0.93
C TYR A 26 5.30 25.82 0.37
N LEU A 27 5.40 25.13 1.51
CA LEU A 27 5.03 25.69 2.81
C LEU A 27 5.93 26.87 3.20
N ALA A 28 7.24 26.77 2.97
CA ALA A 28 8.18 27.85 3.22
C ALA A 28 7.91 29.09 2.36
N ALA A 29 7.55 28.91 1.09
CA ALA A 29 7.20 30.00 0.18
C ALA A 29 5.92 30.76 0.60
N HIS A 30 5.04 30.13 1.38
CA HIS A 30 3.78 30.72 1.85
C HIS A 30 3.84 31.23 3.30
N GLY A 31 5.04 31.41 3.84
CA GLY A 31 5.24 32.06 5.14
C GLY A 31 5.13 31.14 6.36
N PHE A 32 4.99 29.82 6.17
CA PHE A 32 5.01 28.90 7.31
C PHE A 32 6.39 28.80 7.92
N THR A 33 6.46 28.85 9.25
CA THR A 33 7.71 28.61 9.95
C THR A 33 8.15 27.16 9.79
N HIS A 34 9.45 26.90 9.88
CA HIS A 34 10.01 25.55 9.75
C HIS A 34 9.49 24.57 10.83
N ARG A 35 8.95 25.10 11.93
CA ARG A 35 8.31 24.31 13.00
C ARG A 35 6.88 23.93 12.65
N GLU A 36 6.07 24.87 12.19
CA GLU A 36 4.68 24.63 11.76
C GLU A 36 4.61 23.72 10.54
N ALA A 37 5.48 23.96 9.56
CA ALA A 37 5.56 23.11 8.36
C ALA A 37 5.89 21.65 8.74
N ARG A 38 6.80 21.42 9.70
CA ARG A 38 7.14 20.07 10.17
C ARG A 38 5.98 19.39 10.90
N LEU A 39 5.22 20.12 11.71
CA LEU A 39 4.04 19.57 12.39
C LEU A 39 2.97 19.14 11.38
N LEU A 40 2.64 20.02 10.43
CA LEU A 40 1.67 19.72 9.36
C LEU A 40 2.09 18.52 8.51
N LEU A 41 3.37 18.48 8.10
CA LEU A 41 3.93 17.37 7.34
C LEU A 41 3.84 16.06 8.15
N ARG A 42 4.21 16.09 9.44
CA ARG A 42 4.22 14.89 10.28
C ARG A 42 2.84 14.28 10.40
N ASP A 43 1.82 15.09 10.62
CA ASP A 43 0.44 14.62 10.77
C ASP A 43 -0.11 14.07 9.45
N ALA A 44 0.11 14.78 8.34
CA ALA A 44 -0.32 14.34 7.02
C ALA A 44 0.36 13.03 6.56
N TYR A 45 1.67 12.88 6.80
CA TYR A 45 2.36 11.62 6.50
C TYR A 45 1.93 10.48 7.42
N ARG A 46 1.55 10.77 8.67
CA ARG A 46 1.02 9.77 9.60
C ARG A 46 -0.35 9.25 9.16
N GLU A 47 -1.20 10.14 8.65
CA GLU A 47 -2.50 9.81 8.06
C GLU A 47 -2.32 8.95 6.81
N LYS A 48 -1.45 9.38 5.87
CA LYS A 48 -1.08 8.58 4.69
C LYS A 48 -0.55 7.19 5.07
N ALA A 49 0.32 7.10 6.08
CA ALA A 49 0.86 5.82 6.56
C ALA A 49 -0.21 4.88 7.14
N ARG A 50 -1.25 5.40 7.81
CA ARG A 50 -2.37 4.58 8.30
C ARG A 50 -3.16 3.97 7.15
N VAL A 51 -3.49 4.77 6.14
CA VAL A 51 -4.23 4.30 4.95
C VAL A 51 -3.42 3.24 4.20
N LEU A 52 -2.12 3.46 4.00
CA LEU A 52 -1.21 2.48 3.39
C LEU A 52 -1.16 1.17 4.17
N ARG A 53 -1.09 1.22 5.51
CA ARG A 53 -1.07 0.01 6.35
C ARG A 53 -2.36 -0.80 6.26
N LEU A 54 -3.52 -0.14 6.26
CA LEU A 54 -4.82 -0.81 6.09
C LEU A 54 -4.89 -1.58 4.76
N ARG A 55 -4.44 -0.97 3.65
CA ARG A 55 -4.42 -1.64 2.35
C ARG A 55 -3.35 -2.73 2.27
N ALA A 56 -2.20 -2.54 2.93
CA ALA A 56 -1.17 -3.57 3.03
C ALA A 56 -1.68 -4.82 3.73
N VAL A 57 -2.41 -4.66 4.84
CA VAL A 57 -3.06 -5.77 5.55
C VAL A 57 -4.11 -6.45 4.66
N ARG A 58 -4.90 -5.68 3.90
CA ARG A 58 -5.87 -6.25 2.96
C ARG A 58 -5.18 -7.08 1.86
N LYS A 59 -4.12 -6.58 1.24
CA LYS A 59 -3.31 -7.33 0.25
C LYS A 59 -2.73 -8.60 0.87
N TYR A 60 -2.21 -8.51 2.09
CA TYR A 60 -1.67 -9.66 2.83
C TYR A 60 -2.75 -10.73 3.08
N LEU A 61 -3.95 -10.35 3.50
CA LEU A 61 -5.07 -11.28 3.73
C LEU A 61 -5.55 -11.94 2.43
N ILE A 62 -5.63 -11.20 1.32
CA ILE A 62 -6.01 -11.77 0.02
C ILE A 62 -4.92 -12.75 -0.46
N GLY A 63 -3.64 -12.39 -0.33
CA GLY A 63 -2.53 -13.29 -0.62
C GLY A 63 -2.57 -14.56 0.24
N LEU A 64 -2.84 -14.44 1.53
CA LEU A 64 -3.00 -15.57 2.45
C LEU A 64 -4.15 -16.49 2.01
N GLY A 65 -5.29 -15.91 1.60
CA GLY A 65 -6.42 -16.66 1.04
C GLY A 65 -6.09 -17.35 -0.29
N LEU A 66 -5.33 -16.72 -1.18
CA LEU A 66 -4.92 -17.34 -2.44
C LEU A 66 -3.93 -18.50 -2.22
N VAL A 67 -3.01 -18.38 -1.25
CA VAL A 67 -2.04 -19.44 -0.92
C VAL A 67 -2.70 -20.60 -0.18
N SER A 68 -3.75 -20.35 0.61
CA SER A 68 -4.43 -21.41 1.36
C SER A 68 -5.21 -22.36 0.45
N VAL A 69 -5.71 -21.92 -0.70
CA VAL A 69 -6.45 -22.77 -1.66
C VAL A 69 -5.64 -23.99 -2.14
N PRO A 70 -4.43 -23.82 -2.73
CA PRO A 70 -3.61 -24.96 -3.13
C PRO A 70 -3.09 -25.76 -1.93
N LEU A 71 -2.85 -25.13 -0.78
CA LEU A 71 -2.44 -25.83 0.44
C LEU A 71 -3.53 -26.77 0.96
N LEU A 72 -4.77 -26.28 1.06
CA LEU A 72 -5.93 -27.06 1.48
C LEU A 72 -6.25 -28.14 0.48
N TRP A 73 -6.17 -27.85 -0.83
CA TRP A 73 -6.34 -28.86 -1.86
C TRP A 73 -5.35 -30.00 -1.69
N PHE A 74 -4.07 -29.70 -1.52
CA PHE A 74 -3.04 -30.72 -1.32
C PHE A 74 -3.24 -31.51 -0.02
N ALA A 75 -3.65 -30.83 1.06
CA ALA A 75 -3.90 -31.45 2.36
C ALA A 75 -5.13 -32.38 2.39
N PHE A 76 -6.19 -32.04 1.66
CA PHE A 76 -7.43 -32.85 1.62
C PHE A 76 -7.43 -33.94 0.55
N PHE A 77 -6.83 -33.70 -0.62
CA PHE A 77 -6.96 -34.60 -1.76
C PHE A 77 -5.80 -35.57 -1.95
N GLY A 78 -4.66 -35.40 -1.26
CA GLY A 78 -3.61 -36.42 -1.15
C GLY A 78 -3.13 -37.03 -2.47
N GLU A 79 -2.01 -36.52 -2.98
CA GLU A 79 -1.36 -36.85 -4.26
C GLU A 79 -2.04 -36.33 -5.55
N PRO A 80 -1.27 -35.70 -6.46
CA PRO A 80 -1.78 -35.13 -7.71
C PRO A 80 -2.02 -36.17 -8.83
N THR A 81 -2.19 -37.45 -8.48
CA THR A 81 -2.15 -38.57 -9.44
C THR A 81 -3.41 -38.67 -10.33
N GLY A 82 -4.45 -37.88 -10.07
CA GLY A 82 -5.68 -37.82 -10.89
C GLY A 82 -6.10 -36.43 -11.39
N LEU A 83 -5.27 -35.40 -11.20
CA LEU A 83 -5.64 -34.02 -11.54
C LEU A 83 -5.59 -33.79 -13.06
N ASN A 84 -6.75 -33.46 -13.64
CA ASN A 84 -6.84 -32.97 -15.00
C ASN A 84 -5.93 -31.73 -15.16
N PRO A 85 -5.03 -31.68 -16.17
CA PRO A 85 -3.98 -30.65 -16.31
C PRO A 85 -4.47 -29.20 -16.25
N ARG A 86 -5.75 -28.96 -16.55
CA ARG A 86 -6.39 -27.65 -16.41
C ARG A 86 -6.44 -27.15 -14.95
N TRP A 87 -6.70 -28.04 -13.99
CA TRP A 87 -6.78 -27.70 -12.57
C TRP A 87 -5.40 -27.52 -11.95
N SER A 88 -4.41 -28.28 -12.41
CA SER A 88 -3.01 -28.16 -12.00
C SER A 88 -2.45 -26.76 -12.30
N GLY A 89 -2.72 -26.24 -13.50
CA GLY A 89 -2.33 -24.87 -13.88
C GLY A 89 -3.00 -23.79 -13.01
N LEU A 90 -4.27 -24.01 -12.64
CA LEU A 90 -5.04 -23.08 -11.80
C LEU A 90 -4.51 -23.02 -10.36
N LEU A 91 -4.12 -24.17 -9.79
CA LEU A 91 -3.53 -24.29 -8.45
C LEU A 91 -2.11 -23.71 -8.37
N ILE A 92 -1.28 -23.97 -9.39
CA ILE A 92 0.07 -23.40 -9.48
C ILE A 92 -0.03 -21.88 -9.69
N GLY A 93 -0.91 -21.43 -10.58
CA GLY A 93 -1.13 -20.01 -10.85
C GLY A 93 -1.64 -19.25 -9.63
N SER A 94 -2.63 -19.79 -8.91
CA SER A 94 -3.15 -19.17 -7.69
C SER A 94 -2.11 -19.12 -6.57
N GLY A 95 -1.30 -20.17 -6.41
CA GLY A 95 -0.19 -20.20 -5.45
C GLY A 95 0.87 -19.15 -5.75
N LEU A 96 1.29 -19.03 -7.02
CA LEU A 96 2.29 -18.03 -7.43
C LEU A 96 1.78 -16.59 -7.26
N LEU A 97 0.53 -16.34 -7.65
CA LEU A 97 -0.13 -15.04 -7.47
C LEU A 97 -0.33 -14.70 -5.99
N GLY A 98 -0.69 -15.68 -5.17
CA GLY A 98 -0.81 -15.51 -3.72
C GLY A 98 0.52 -15.17 -3.06
N LEU A 99 1.60 -15.85 -3.48
CA LEU A 99 2.96 -15.56 -3.00
C LEU A 99 3.40 -14.15 -3.39
N TRP A 100 3.12 -13.72 -4.62
CA TRP A 100 3.40 -12.36 -5.08
C TRP A 100 2.66 -11.31 -4.24
N GLN A 101 1.37 -11.52 -3.95
CA GLN A 101 0.59 -10.61 -3.11
C GLN A 101 1.07 -10.57 -1.65
N LEU A 102 1.54 -11.70 -1.10
CA LEU A 102 2.14 -11.74 0.23
C LEU A 102 3.44 -10.94 0.30
N VAL A 103 4.31 -11.07 -0.71
CA VAL A 103 5.55 -10.30 -0.79
C VAL A 103 5.25 -8.81 -0.94
N ASP A 104 4.35 -8.44 -1.84
CA ASP A 104 3.96 -7.05 -2.09
C ASP A 104 3.28 -6.43 -0.84
N GLY A 105 2.40 -7.16 -0.17
CA GLY A 105 1.79 -6.76 1.10
C GLY A 105 2.81 -6.61 2.22
N THR A 106 3.75 -7.53 2.37
CA THR A 106 4.81 -7.50 3.40
C THR A 106 5.77 -6.33 3.17
N LEU A 107 6.19 -6.10 1.92
CA LEU A 107 7.02 -4.96 1.56
C LEU A 107 6.30 -3.62 1.82
N LEU A 108 4.99 -3.55 1.60
CA LEU A 108 4.19 -2.37 1.89
C LEU A 108 4.05 -2.09 3.40
N ILE A 109 4.07 -3.14 4.24
CA ILE A 109 4.09 -3.03 5.71
C ILE A 109 5.47 -2.55 6.20
N LEU A 110 6.56 -3.14 5.69
CA LEU A 110 7.92 -2.83 6.12
C LEU A 110 8.44 -1.49 5.59
N ILE A 111 8.12 -1.14 4.35
CA ILE A 111 8.63 0.07 3.71
C ILE A 111 7.48 0.88 3.08
N PRO A 112 6.62 1.52 3.89
CA PRO A 112 5.55 2.38 3.38
C PRO A 112 6.10 3.57 2.58
N SER A 113 7.39 3.91 2.75
CA SER A 113 8.09 4.99 2.06
C SER A 113 8.49 4.67 0.61
N ARG A 114 8.39 3.42 0.13
CA ARG A 114 8.61 3.14 -1.32
C ARG A 114 7.43 3.55 -2.18
N PHE A 115 6.24 3.73 -1.60
CA PHE A 115 5.06 4.16 -2.32
C PHE A 115 5.10 5.67 -2.59
N HIS A 116 5.62 6.02 -3.77
CA HIS A 116 5.61 7.38 -4.30
C HIS A 116 4.32 7.71 -5.08
N GLY A 117 3.43 6.72 -5.26
CA GLY A 117 2.15 6.90 -5.95
C GLY A 117 1.10 7.67 -5.16
N SER A 118 0.09 8.14 -5.88
CA SER A 118 -1.07 8.81 -5.32
C SER A 118 -1.91 7.86 -4.47
N VAL A 119 -2.55 8.34 -3.41
CA VAL A 119 -3.50 7.51 -2.64
C VAL A 119 -4.73 7.14 -3.49
N SER A 120 -5.00 7.82 -4.61
CA SER A 120 -6.05 7.46 -5.56
C SER A 120 -5.70 6.24 -6.44
N GLU A 121 -4.42 6.00 -6.75
CA GLU A 121 -3.98 4.73 -7.38
C GLU A 121 -4.17 3.54 -6.44
N LEU A 122 -4.30 3.82 -5.15
CA LEU A 122 -4.67 2.84 -4.13
C LEU A 122 -6.20 2.67 -4.01
N ASP A 123 -7.01 2.94 -5.04
CA ASP A 123 -8.45 2.62 -5.04
C ASP A 123 -8.95 1.95 -6.34
N ASN A 124 -8.15 1.99 -7.42
CA ASN A 124 -8.29 1.05 -8.56
C ASN A 124 -7.66 -0.32 -8.21
#